data_AF-A0A1I1LRQ8-F1
#
_entry.id   AF-A0A1I1LRQ8-F1
#
_cell.length_a   1.000
_cell.length_b   1.000
_cell.length_c   1.000
_cell.angle_alpha   90.00
_cell.angle_beta   90.00
_cell.angle_gamma   90.00
#
_symmetry.space_group_name_H-M   'P 1'
#
loop_
_entity.id
_entity.type
_entity.pdbx_description
1 polymer ?
#
loop_
_entity_poly.entity_id
_entity_poly.type
_entity_poly.pdbx_seq_one_letter_code
_entity_poly.pdbx_strand_id
1 'polypeptide(L)'
;MVNNILKKYKKILSLIILLLVMLITTYIIKYYFKPFLSMIIMFLIANPVYKFMIKINIPDKIAGALSIVIINILLILILLYLGSGIFDIFQKIYLTNIENINKFIQDIYSALNLDIKNIKIGKSVLSIINQESIRRGALTTGEGVIAYFIGNISAFFVLVDREKLRELILILFPKDIMLKIKKQKENFSQMFIIEIILVLISTLEIIIGFSILRISNPFILGILCGALDILPYVGTIIVFIPIIIYNIIMKNFLLAFGLMCLYILVQVIREILEAKFLSDKLDIHPLLVLISIYIGVEVFGILGILVGPMYSILAKEIIYSSS
;
A
#
# COMPACT_ATOMS: atom_id res chain seq x y z
N MET A 1 -36.66 39.30 10.70
CA MET A 1 -36.85 37.84 10.92
C MET A 1 -36.68 37.04 9.62
N VAL A 2 -37.31 37.45 8.51
CA VAL A 2 -37.28 36.76 7.20
C VAL A 2 -35.87 36.58 6.60
N ASN A 3 -34.96 37.57 6.72
CA ASN A 3 -33.59 37.47 6.19
C ASN A 3 -32.68 36.44 6.88
N ASN A 4 -32.89 36.16 8.18
CA ASN A 4 -32.12 35.11 8.89
C ASN A 4 -32.60 33.71 8.51
N ILE A 5 -33.88 33.57 8.22
CA ILE A 5 -34.49 32.31 7.77
C ILE A 5 -33.97 31.98 6.36
N LEU A 6 -33.98 32.94 5.44
CA LEU A 6 -33.41 32.80 4.09
C LEU A 6 -31.90 32.48 4.10
N LYS A 7 -31.10 33.14 4.96
CA LYS A 7 -29.68 32.81 5.14
C LYS A 7 -29.47 31.38 5.66
N LYS A 8 -30.30 30.92 6.61
CA LYS A 8 -30.24 29.57 7.18
C LYS A 8 -30.57 28.51 6.13
N TYR A 9 -31.63 28.70 5.34
CA TYR A 9 -31.97 27.78 4.24
C TYR A 9 -30.95 27.78 3.12
N LYS A 10 -30.38 28.94 2.76
CA LYS A 10 -29.30 29.01 1.76
C LYS A 10 -28.04 28.28 2.21
N LYS A 11 -27.71 28.33 3.51
CA LYS A 11 -26.59 27.59 4.12
C LYS A 11 -26.86 26.07 4.13
N ILE A 12 -28.07 25.65 4.50
CA ILE A 12 -28.47 24.23 4.47
C ILE A 12 -28.46 23.69 3.03
N LEU A 13 -28.99 24.44 2.07
CA LEU A 13 -28.99 24.07 0.65
C LEU A 13 -27.55 23.94 0.12
N SER A 14 -26.66 24.87 0.48
CA SER A 14 -25.24 24.78 0.09
C SER A 14 -24.53 23.57 0.70
N LEU A 15 -24.88 23.17 1.93
CA LEU A 15 -24.33 21.98 2.57
C LEU A 15 -24.84 20.69 1.90
N ILE A 16 -26.12 20.65 1.51
CA ILE A 16 -26.71 19.50 0.80
C ILE A 16 -26.11 19.36 -0.61
N ILE A 17 -25.91 20.47 -1.33
CA ILE A 17 -25.25 20.47 -2.64
C ILE A 17 -23.78 20.04 -2.50
N LEU A 18 -23.07 20.53 -1.48
CA LEU A 18 -21.69 20.11 -1.21
C LEU A 18 -21.61 18.61 -0.90
N LEU A 19 -22.56 18.08 -0.12
CA LEU A 19 -22.66 16.65 0.21
C LEU A 19 -22.94 15.80 -1.03
N LEU A 20 -23.87 16.22 -1.89
CA LEU A 20 -24.19 15.55 -3.15
C LEU A 20 -23.01 15.57 -4.12
N VAL A 21 -22.33 16.72 -4.25
CA VAL A 21 -21.11 16.84 -5.06
C VAL A 21 -20.02 15.94 -4.49
N MET A 22 -19.82 15.90 -3.17
CA MET A 22 -18.88 14.96 -2.54
C MET A 22 -19.25 13.50 -2.85
N LEU A 23 -20.51 13.09 -2.69
CA LEU A 23 -20.95 11.72 -2.94
C LEU A 23 -20.75 11.30 -4.41
N ILE A 24 -21.12 12.18 -5.35
CA ILE A 24 -20.94 11.95 -6.78
C ILE A 24 -19.46 11.91 -7.13
N THR A 25 -18.66 12.82 -6.59
CA THR A 25 -17.21 12.84 -6.80
C THR A 25 -16.58 11.56 -6.23
N THR A 26 -16.96 11.12 -5.02
CA THR A 26 -16.50 9.87 -4.41
C THR A 26 -16.90 8.64 -5.22
N TYR A 27 -18.11 8.61 -5.79
CA TYR A 27 -18.58 7.50 -6.61
C TYR A 27 -17.84 7.42 -7.97
N ILE A 28 -17.63 8.58 -8.61
CA ILE A 28 -16.84 8.68 -9.86
C ILE A 28 -15.38 8.31 -9.58
N ILE A 29 -14.82 8.79 -8.48
CA ILE A 29 -13.49 8.43 -8.01
C ILE A 29 -13.40 6.91 -7.79
N LYS A 30 -14.31 6.27 -7.05
CA LYS A 30 -14.25 4.81 -6.79
C LYS A 30 -14.08 3.96 -8.06
N TYR A 31 -14.75 4.31 -9.16
CA TYR A 31 -14.66 3.57 -10.42
C TYR A 31 -13.50 4.01 -11.33
N TYR A 32 -13.18 5.31 -11.39
CA TYR A 32 -12.19 5.86 -12.34
C TYR A 32 -10.82 6.19 -11.73
N PHE A 33 -10.67 6.12 -10.40
CA PHE A 33 -9.43 6.53 -9.72
C PHE A 33 -8.36 5.42 -9.64
N LYS A 34 -8.72 4.15 -9.84
CA LYS A 34 -7.73 3.05 -9.93
C LYS A 34 -6.62 3.34 -10.95
N PRO A 35 -6.91 3.69 -12.23
CA PRO A 35 -5.87 4.08 -13.18
C PRO A 35 -5.18 5.41 -12.81
N PHE A 36 -5.88 6.35 -12.17
CA PHE A 36 -5.30 7.63 -11.74
C PHE A 36 -4.25 7.45 -10.64
N LEU A 37 -4.44 6.49 -9.74
CA LEU A 37 -3.49 6.18 -8.69
C LEU A 37 -2.27 5.44 -9.24
N SER A 38 -2.49 4.48 -10.15
CA SER A 38 -1.41 3.86 -10.94
C SER A 38 -0.60 4.91 -11.72
N MET A 39 -1.27 5.93 -12.25
CA MET A 39 -0.62 7.06 -12.92
C MET A 39 0.26 7.86 -11.95
N ILE A 40 -0.24 8.22 -10.76
CA ILE A 40 0.53 8.98 -9.76
C ILE A 40 1.77 8.20 -9.32
N ILE A 41 1.62 6.91 -8.98
CA ILE A 41 2.73 6.06 -8.56
C ILE A 41 3.75 5.95 -9.69
N MET A 42 3.31 5.64 -10.91
CA MET A 42 4.21 5.50 -12.05
C MET A 42 4.91 6.81 -12.38
N PHE A 43 4.20 7.94 -12.33
CA PHE A 43 4.80 9.26 -12.48
C PHE A 43 5.87 9.51 -11.42
N LEU A 44 5.60 9.25 -10.14
CA LEU A 44 6.56 9.48 -9.05
C LEU A 44 7.85 8.67 -9.23
N ILE A 45 7.71 7.39 -9.60
CA ILE A 45 8.86 6.48 -9.78
C ILE A 45 9.62 6.79 -11.08
N ALA A 46 8.92 7.11 -12.17
CA ALA A 46 9.53 7.39 -13.47
C ALA A 46 10.10 8.82 -13.58
N ASN A 47 9.60 9.79 -12.80
CA ASN A 47 10.01 11.20 -12.89
C ASN A 47 11.51 11.45 -12.61
N PRO A 48 12.18 10.79 -11.63
CA PRO A 48 13.63 10.87 -11.47
C PRO A 48 14.39 10.41 -12.71
N VAL A 49 14.00 9.27 -13.29
CA VAL A 49 14.60 8.71 -14.50
C VAL A 49 14.39 9.64 -15.69
N TYR A 50 13.18 10.18 -15.84
CA TYR A 50 12.85 11.16 -16.88
C TYR A 50 13.72 12.41 -16.77
N LYS A 51 13.83 13.01 -15.57
CA LYS A 51 14.68 14.19 -15.37
C LYS A 51 16.15 13.93 -15.65
N PHE A 52 16.63 12.73 -15.29
CA PHE A 52 17.99 12.31 -15.62
C PHE A 52 18.20 12.21 -17.14
N MET A 53 17.23 11.65 -17.87
CA MET A 53 17.27 11.58 -19.34
C MET A 53 17.24 12.96 -20.01
N ILE A 54 16.40 13.87 -19.52
CA ILE A 54 16.38 15.27 -19.99
C ILE A 54 17.72 15.95 -19.74
N LYS A 55 18.37 15.68 -18.60
CA LYS A 55 19.71 16.22 -18.29
C LYS A 55 20.79 15.74 -19.26
N ILE A 56 20.58 14.62 -19.95
CA ILE A 56 21.47 14.06 -20.97
C ILE A 56 20.99 14.43 -22.40
N ASN A 57 20.12 15.43 -22.52
CA ASN A 57 19.58 15.96 -23.79
C ASN A 57 18.74 14.96 -24.62
N ILE A 58 18.08 13.99 -23.98
CA ILE A 58 17.11 13.13 -24.66
C ILE A 58 15.80 13.91 -24.90
N PRO A 59 15.18 13.87 -26.10
CA PRO A 59 13.92 14.55 -26.37
C PRO A 59 12.79 14.13 -25.44
N ASP A 60 11.91 15.07 -25.04
CA ASP A 60 10.89 14.86 -24.00
C ASP A 60 10.03 13.60 -24.18
N LYS A 61 9.51 13.39 -25.39
CA LYS A 61 8.66 12.24 -25.71
C LYS A 61 9.42 10.91 -25.55
N ILE A 62 10.68 10.90 -25.96
CA ILE A 62 11.54 9.71 -25.91
C ILE A 62 11.94 9.43 -24.46
N ALA A 63 12.33 10.48 -23.72
CA ALA A 63 12.66 10.39 -22.30
C ALA A 63 11.46 9.86 -21.48
N GLY A 64 10.25 10.37 -21.74
CA GLY A 64 9.03 9.93 -21.05
C GLY A 64 8.74 8.45 -21.30
N ALA A 65 8.79 8.02 -22.56
CA ALA A 65 8.54 6.62 -22.92
C ALA A 65 9.59 5.68 -22.35
N LEU A 66 10.87 6.00 -22.51
CA LEU A 66 11.97 5.18 -21.99
C LEU A 66 11.94 5.08 -20.47
N SER A 67 11.61 6.16 -19.76
CA SER A 67 11.50 6.14 -18.30
C SER A 67 10.44 5.15 -17.81
N ILE A 68 9.26 5.18 -18.44
CA ILE A 68 8.17 4.25 -18.10
C ILE A 68 8.57 2.81 -18.44
N VAL A 69 9.20 2.58 -19.60
CA VAL A 69 9.65 1.24 -20.01
C VAL A 69 10.70 0.69 -19.03
N ILE A 70 11.70 1.49 -18.66
CA ILE A 70 12.74 1.07 -17.70
C ILE A 70 12.14 0.72 -16.34
N ILE A 71 11.21 1.54 -15.83
CA ILE A 71 10.56 1.26 -14.56
C ILE A 71 9.69 0.00 -14.63
N ASN A 72 8.96 -0.21 -15.73
CA ASN A 72 8.21 -1.45 -15.94
C ASN A 72 9.12 -2.69 -15.95
N ILE A 73 10.24 -2.63 -16.66
CA ILE A 73 11.22 -3.73 -16.72
C ILE A 73 11.77 -4.02 -15.32
N LEU A 74 12.17 -2.98 -14.58
CA LEU A 74 12.65 -3.12 -13.21
C LEU A 74 11.58 -3.74 -12.29
N LEU A 75 10.33 -3.28 -12.37
CA LEU A 75 9.21 -3.83 -11.60
C LEU A 75 8.99 -5.32 -11.93
N ILE A 76 9.01 -5.68 -13.22
CA ILE A 76 8.86 -7.07 -13.66
C ILE A 76 10.02 -7.93 -13.13
N LEU A 77 11.27 -7.46 -13.23
CA LEU A 77 12.43 -8.19 -12.73
C LEU A 77 12.36 -8.39 -11.21
N ILE A 78 11.97 -7.36 -10.47
CA ILE A 78 11.76 -7.43 -9.01
C ILE A 78 10.67 -8.45 -8.69
N LEU A 79 9.52 -8.40 -9.38
CA LEU A 79 8.42 -9.33 -9.19
C LEU A 79 8.81 -10.77 -9.50
N LEU A 80 9.57 -11.01 -10.58
CA LEU A 80 10.06 -12.34 -10.93
C LEU A 80 11.04 -12.88 -9.89
N TYR A 81 11.99 -12.05 -9.44
CA TYR A 81 13.00 -12.43 -8.44
C TYR A 81 12.38 -12.71 -7.07
N LEU A 82 11.47 -11.85 -6.61
CA LEU A 82 10.75 -12.05 -5.36
C LEU A 82 9.77 -13.23 -5.46
N GLY A 83 9.07 -13.33 -6.59
CA GLY A 83 8.10 -14.39 -6.85
C GLY A 83 8.72 -15.78 -6.86
N SER A 84 9.87 -15.95 -7.53
CA SER A 84 10.60 -17.22 -7.51
C SER A 84 11.13 -17.54 -6.12
N GLY A 85 11.71 -16.56 -5.41
CA GLY A 85 12.20 -16.76 -4.04
C GLY A 85 11.11 -17.19 -3.07
N ILE A 86 9.92 -16.58 -3.15
CA ILE A 86 8.75 -16.97 -2.37
C ILE A 86 8.27 -18.37 -2.76
N PHE A 87 8.15 -18.64 -4.06
CA PHE A 87 7.67 -19.92 -4.58
C PHE A 87 8.58 -21.08 -4.14
N ASP A 88 9.89 -20.92 -4.25
CA ASP A 88 10.88 -21.92 -3.84
C ASP A 88 10.81 -22.20 -2.33
N ILE A 89 10.63 -21.15 -1.51
CA ILE A 89 10.43 -21.28 -0.07
C ILE A 89 9.16 -22.06 0.23
N PHE A 90 8.02 -21.69 -0.38
CA PHE A 90 6.75 -22.39 -0.18
C PHE A 90 6.81 -23.84 -0.64
N GLN A 91 7.38 -24.10 -1.81
CA GLN A 91 7.50 -25.44 -2.37
C GLN A 91 8.39 -26.33 -1.49
N LYS A 92 9.54 -25.82 -1.03
CA LYS A 92 10.45 -26.55 -0.14
C LYS A 92 9.80 -26.83 1.21
N ILE A 93 9.11 -25.84 1.78
CA ILE A 93 8.36 -26.00 3.04
C ILE A 93 7.29 -27.08 2.91
N TYR A 94 6.51 -27.05 1.82
CA TYR A 94 5.38 -27.95 1.62
C TYR A 94 5.83 -29.38 1.30
N LEU A 95 6.76 -29.57 0.38
CA LEU A 95 7.17 -30.90 -0.08
C LEU A 95 8.03 -31.63 0.96
N THR A 96 8.94 -30.93 1.64
CA THR A 96 9.86 -31.58 2.59
C THR A 96 9.19 -31.94 3.91
N ASN A 97 8.12 -31.25 4.30
CA ASN A 97 7.56 -31.38 5.64
C ASN A 97 6.08 -31.80 5.68
N ILE A 98 5.57 -32.36 4.58
CA ILE A 98 4.15 -32.73 4.46
C ILE A 98 3.73 -33.72 5.57
N GLU A 99 4.61 -34.64 5.96
CA GLU A 99 4.36 -35.60 7.04
C GLU A 99 4.24 -34.91 8.41
N ASN A 100 5.13 -33.96 8.70
CA ASN A 100 5.10 -33.19 9.95
C ASN A 100 3.88 -32.27 10.03
N ILE A 101 3.50 -31.64 8.90
CA ILE A 101 2.29 -30.83 8.79
C ILE A 101 1.06 -31.70 9.07
N ASN A 102 0.96 -32.88 8.44
CA ASN A 102 -0.16 -33.80 8.66
C ASN A 102 -0.22 -34.29 10.12
N LYS A 103 0.93 -34.58 10.74
CA LYS A 103 1.00 -35.02 12.13
C LYS A 103 0.60 -33.91 13.12
N PHE A 104 1.08 -32.68 12.92
CA PHE A 104 0.70 -31.53 13.75
C PHE A 104 -0.80 -31.25 13.70
N ILE A 105 -1.39 -31.37 12.52
CA ILE A 105 -2.84 -31.25 12.33
C ILE A 105 -3.60 -32.35 13.09
N GLN A 106 -3.12 -33.61 13.03
CA GLN A 106 -3.70 -34.71 13.81
C GLN A 106 -3.57 -34.50 15.33
N ASP A 107 -2.44 -33.95 15.79
CA ASP A 107 -2.22 -33.60 17.20
C ASP A 107 -3.21 -32.49 17.67
N ILE A 108 -3.48 -31.48 16.84
CA ILE A 108 -4.50 -30.45 17.14
C ILE A 108 -5.91 -31.06 17.18
N TYR A 109 -6.25 -31.93 16.23
CA TYR A 109 -7.58 -32.54 16.19
C TYR A 109 -7.84 -33.44 17.39
N SER A 110 -6.84 -34.24 17.77
CA SER A 110 -6.91 -35.09 18.97
C SER A 110 -6.98 -34.27 20.25
N ALA A 111 -6.29 -33.13 20.34
CA ALA A 111 -6.41 -32.20 21.48
C ALA A 111 -7.78 -31.51 21.57
N LEU A 112 -8.48 -31.33 20.44
CA LEU A 112 -9.78 -30.65 20.37
C LEU A 112 -10.99 -31.61 20.36
N ASN A 113 -10.78 -32.94 20.44
CA ASN A 113 -11.84 -33.96 20.36
C ASN A 113 -12.76 -33.82 19.13
N LEU A 114 -12.24 -33.31 18.01
CA LEU A 114 -12.99 -33.18 16.76
C LEU A 114 -12.78 -34.43 15.90
N ASP A 115 -13.79 -35.30 15.81
CA ASP A 115 -13.74 -36.51 14.98
C ASP A 115 -13.96 -36.14 13.51
N ILE A 116 -12.85 -35.95 12.80
CA ILE A 116 -12.85 -35.54 11.40
C ILE A 116 -12.00 -36.54 10.60
N LYS A 117 -12.56 -37.74 10.42
CA LYS A 117 -11.95 -38.84 9.68
C LYS A 117 -11.64 -38.56 8.19
N ASN A 118 -12.01 -37.40 7.62
CA ASN A 118 -12.00 -37.19 6.16
C ASN A 118 -11.60 -35.80 5.64
N ILE A 119 -11.06 -34.87 6.44
CA ILE A 119 -10.51 -33.65 5.84
C ILE A 119 -9.12 -33.96 5.29
N LYS A 120 -9.07 -34.31 4.00
CA LYS A 120 -7.84 -34.34 3.21
C LYS A 120 -7.39 -32.90 2.95
N ILE A 121 -6.77 -32.25 3.94
CA ILE A 121 -6.27 -30.87 3.85
C ILE A 121 -5.26 -30.70 2.70
N GLY A 122 -4.53 -31.77 2.36
CA GLY A 122 -3.71 -31.82 1.14
C GLY A 122 -4.51 -31.47 -0.13
N LYS A 123 -5.78 -31.87 -0.23
CA LYS A 123 -6.69 -31.48 -1.34
C LYS A 123 -7.21 -30.04 -1.21
N SER A 124 -7.34 -29.49 -0.01
CA SER A 124 -7.80 -28.12 0.20
C SER A 124 -6.74 -27.07 -0.17
N VAL A 125 -5.46 -27.34 0.12
CA VAL A 125 -4.34 -26.51 -0.37
C VAL A 125 -4.19 -26.67 -1.90
N LEU A 126 -4.33 -27.89 -2.42
CA LEU A 126 -4.42 -28.14 -3.87
C LEU A 126 -5.64 -27.47 -4.52
N SER A 127 -6.74 -27.22 -3.79
CA SER A 127 -7.92 -26.50 -4.30
C SER A 127 -7.74 -24.98 -4.37
N ILE A 128 -6.75 -24.42 -3.67
CA ILE A 128 -6.28 -23.05 -3.92
C ILE A 128 -5.53 -22.99 -5.26
N ILE A 129 -4.90 -24.10 -5.65
CA ILE A 129 -4.22 -24.32 -6.95
C ILE A 129 -5.21 -24.81 -8.02
N ASN A 130 -6.50 -25.03 -7.71
CA ASN A 130 -7.48 -25.42 -8.71
C ASN A 130 -7.66 -24.32 -9.76
N GLN A 131 -7.98 -24.74 -10.99
CA GLN A 131 -8.24 -23.87 -12.14
C GLN A 131 -9.25 -22.77 -11.86
N GLU A 132 -10.22 -22.98 -10.95
CA GLU A 132 -11.24 -21.97 -10.64
C GLU A 132 -10.71 -20.80 -9.80
N SER A 133 -9.83 -21.07 -8.83
CA SER A 133 -9.15 -20.05 -8.01
C SER A 133 -8.13 -19.29 -8.85
N ILE A 134 -7.38 -20.00 -9.70
CA ILE A 134 -6.47 -19.40 -10.69
C ILE A 134 -7.27 -18.53 -11.68
N ARG A 135 -8.43 -19.00 -12.15
CA ARG A 135 -9.30 -18.23 -13.07
C ARG A 135 -9.89 -17.01 -12.39
N ARG A 136 -10.36 -17.11 -11.15
CA ARG A 136 -10.86 -15.95 -10.38
C ARG A 136 -9.73 -14.95 -10.11
N GLY A 137 -8.54 -15.43 -9.74
CA GLY A 137 -7.34 -14.59 -9.59
C GLY A 137 -6.93 -13.92 -10.90
N ALA A 138 -7.02 -14.63 -12.04
CA ALA A 138 -6.75 -14.08 -13.37
C ALA A 138 -7.79 -13.01 -13.78
N LEU A 139 -9.06 -13.19 -13.42
CA LEU A 139 -10.11 -12.21 -13.69
C LEU A 139 -9.93 -10.93 -12.85
N THR A 140 -9.66 -11.06 -11.54
CA THR A 140 -9.38 -9.89 -10.69
C THR A 140 -8.07 -9.19 -11.03
N THR A 141 -7.03 -9.93 -11.39
CA THR A 141 -5.78 -9.33 -11.90
C THR A 141 -5.97 -8.70 -13.27
N GLY A 142 -6.81 -9.25 -14.15
CA GLY A 142 -7.13 -8.70 -15.47
C GLY A 142 -7.70 -7.29 -15.42
N GLU A 143 -8.65 -7.01 -14.52
CA GLU A 143 -9.15 -5.63 -14.30
C GLU A 143 -8.03 -4.69 -13.80
N GLY A 144 -7.15 -5.20 -12.93
CA GLY A 144 -5.98 -4.46 -12.44
C GLY A 144 -4.97 -4.15 -13.54
N VAL A 145 -4.74 -5.08 -14.47
CA VAL A 145 -3.83 -4.90 -15.62
C VAL A 145 -4.32 -3.80 -16.55
N ILE A 146 -5.63 -3.73 -16.82
CA ILE A 146 -6.21 -2.65 -17.63
C ILE A 146 -6.02 -1.30 -16.94
N ALA A 147 -6.33 -1.20 -15.65
CA ALA A 147 -6.13 0.02 -14.89
C ALA A 147 -4.64 0.42 -14.83
N TYR A 148 -3.74 -0.55 -14.69
CA TYR A 148 -2.29 -0.34 -14.72
C TYR A 148 -1.84 0.19 -16.08
N PHE A 149 -2.29 -0.42 -17.18
CA PHE A 149 -1.93 -0.01 -18.53
C PHE A 149 -2.42 1.41 -18.84
N ILE A 150 -3.67 1.72 -18.50
CA ILE A 150 -4.22 3.08 -18.62
C ILE A 150 -3.41 4.05 -17.76
N GLY A 151 -3.08 3.67 -16.52
CA GLY A 151 -2.26 4.48 -15.62
C GLY A 151 -0.87 4.78 -16.19
N ASN A 152 -0.25 3.81 -16.87
CA ASN A 152 1.04 4.01 -17.57
C ASN A 152 0.91 5.03 -18.70
N ILE A 153 -0.11 4.92 -19.53
CA ILE A 153 -0.38 5.88 -20.62
C ILE A 153 -0.64 7.26 -20.05
N SER A 154 -1.46 7.37 -19.00
CA SER A 154 -1.71 8.65 -18.35
C SER A 154 -0.43 9.22 -17.73
N ALA A 155 0.42 8.39 -17.13
CA ALA A 155 1.69 8.84 -16.54
C ALA A 155 2.64 9.37 -17.62
N PHE A 156 2.64 8.76 -18.80
CA PHE A 156 3.40 9.25 -19.96
C PHE A 156 2.98 10.67 -20.33
N PHE A 157 1.68 10.91 -20.49
CA PHE A 157 1.18 12.24 -20.81
C PHE A 157 1.47 13.25 -19.70
N VAL A 158 1.37 12.85 -18.42
CA VAL A 158 1.74 13.72 -17.30
C VAL A 158 3.22 14.07 -17.28
N LEU A 159 4.10 13.12 -17.63
CA LEU A 159 5.55 13.36 -17.69
C LEU A 159 5.94 14.30 -18.82
N VAL A 160 5.31 14.16 -19.99
CA VAL A 160 5.69 14.86 -21.23
C VAL A 160 4.95 16.20 -21.40
N ASP A 161 3.65 16.26 -21.14
CA ASP A 161 2.79 17.44 -21.36
C ASP A 161 2.61 18.29 -20.07
N ARG A 162 3.67 18.49 -19.29
CA ARG A 162 3.61 19.18 -17.98
C ARG A 162 3.04 20.58 -18.03
N GLU A 163 3.41 21.37 -19.05
CA GLU A 163 2.94 22.76 -19.18
C GLU A 163 1.45 22.82 -19.49
N LYS A 164 0.95 21.95 -20.39
CA LYS A 164 -0.50 21.87 -20.68
C LYS A 164 -1.30 21.44 -19.46
N LEU A 165 -0.78 20.48 -18.68
CA LEU A 165 -1.42 20.05 -17.43
C LEU A 165 -1.44 21.17 -16.38
N ARG A 166 -0.36 21.95 -16.29
CA ARG A 166 -0.28 23.12 -15.41
C ARG A 166 -1.30 24.19 -15.81
N GLU A 167 -1.47 24.45 -17.10
CA GLU A 167 -2.50 25.36 -17.62
C GLU A 167 -3.92 24.86 -17.31
N LEU A 168 -4.19 23.56 -17.50
CA LEU A 168 -5.48 22.95 -17.18
C LEU A 168 -5.81 23.05 -15.68
N ILE A 169 -4.82 22.83 -14.81
CA ILE A 169 -4.96 23.00 -13.35
C ILE A 169 -5.21 24.47 -12.99
N LEU A 170 -4.52 25.41 -13.65
CA LEU A 170 -4.72 26.85 -13.47
C LEU A 170 -6.13 27.32 -13.87
N ILE A 171 -6.74 26.67 -14.85
CA ILE A 171 -8.11 26.96 -15.31
C ILE A 171 -9.14 26.33 -14.36
N LEU A 172 -8.88 25.12 -13.86
CA LEU A 172 -9.82 24.37 -13.01
C LEU A 172 -9.82 24.81 -11.55
N PHE A 173 -8.71 25.32 -11.03
CA PHE A 173 -8.57 25.68 -9.61
C PHE A 173 -8.30 27.18 -9.40
N PRO A 174 -9.08 27.86 -8.53
CA PRO A 174 -8.81 29.24 -8.13
C PRO A 174 -7.39 29.41 -7.57
N LYS A 175 -6.78 30.57 -7.84
CA LYS A 175 -5.40 30.91 -7.41
C LYS A 175 -5.17 30.72 -5.90
N ASP A 176 -6.19 30.93 -5.08
CA ASP A 176 -6.14 30.79 -3.62
C ASP A 176 -5.90 29.34 -3.17
N ILE A 177 -6.50 28.37 -3.87
CA ILE A 177 -6.27 26.93 -3.63
C ILE A 177 -4.84 26.56 -4.02
N MET A 178 -4.35 27.13 -5.11
CA MET A 178 -3.02 26.83 -5.64
C MET A 178 -1.89 27.34 -4.72
N LEU A 179 -2.10 28.48 -4.04
CA LEU A 179 -1.20 28.99 -3.00
C LEU A 179 -1.19 28.10 -1.75
N LYS A 180 -2.35 27.59 -1.33
CA LYS A 180 -2.44 26.61 -0.23
C LYS A 180 -1.75 25.28 -0.56
N ILE A 181 -1.95 24.75 -1.77
CA ILE A 181 -1.27 23.52 -2.25
C ILE A 181 0.25 23.72 -2.30
N LYS A 182 0.74 24.87 -2.77
CA LYS A 182 2.18 25.15 -2.84
C LYS A 182 2.82 25.19 -1.44
N LYS A 183 2.11 25.73 -0.45
CA LYS A 183 2.54 25.75 0.95
C LYS A 183 2.51 24.34 1.60
N GLN A 184 1.54 23.51 1.22
CA GLN A 184 1.46 22.12 1.67
C GLN A 184 2.46 21.17 0.99
N LYS A 185 2.96 21.49 -0.20
CA LYS A 185 3.93 20.64 -0.92
C LYS A 185 5.18 20.33 -0.08
N GLU A 186 5.62 21.27 0.75
CA GLU A 186 6.75 21.06 1.66
C GLU A 186 6.42 20.08 2.78
N ASN A 187 5.22 20.18 3.38
CA ASN A 187 4.75 19.26 4.42
C ASN A 187 4.56 17.83 3.86
N PHE A 188 3.93 17.68 2.69
CA PHE A 188 3.76 16.37 2.05
C PHE A 188 5.09 15.74 1.66
N SER A 189 6.02 16.53 1.10
CA SER A 189 7.35 16.01 0.75
C SER A 189 8.12 15.54 1.98
N GLN A 190 7.98 16.25 3.11
CA GLN A 190 8.59 15.86 4.37
C GLN A 190 7.98 14.58 4.94
N MET A 191 6.65 14.41 4.89
CA MET A 191 5.99 13.17 5.30
C MET A 191 6.45 11.97 4.45
N PHE A 192 6.56 12.14 3.13
CA PHE A 192 7.08 11.09 2.24
C PHE A 192 8.53 10.72 2.55
N ILE A 193 9.39 11.70 2.88
CA ILE A 193 10.78 11.44 3.26
C ILE A 193 10.83 10.66 4.58
N ILE A 194 10.01 11.04 5.57
CA ILE A 194 9.92 10.34 6.85
C ILE A 194 9.49 8.88 6.63
N GLU A 195 8.46 8.64 5.79
CA GLU A 195 7.99 7.28 5.49
C GLU A 195 9.09 6.42 4.84
N ILE A 196 9.83 6.98 3.87
CA ILE A 196 10.94 6.27 3.23
C ILE A 196 12.02 5.92 4.25
N ILE A 197 12.33 6.82 5.19
CA ILE A 197 13.30 6.57 6.26
C ILE A 197 12.81 5.44 7.19
N LEU A 198 11.53 5.48 7.59
CA LEU A 198 10.93 4.45 8.45
C LEU A 198 10.95 3.07 7.79
N VAL A 199 10.59 2.98 6.50
CA VAL A 199 10.65 1.74 5.73
C VAL A 199 12.07 1.22 5.62
N LEU A 200 13.05 2.09 5.37
CA LEU A 200 14.47 1.70 5.30
C LEU A 200 14.99 1.16 6.64
N ILE A 201 14.65 1.81 7.75
CA ILE A 201 15.02 1.35 9.09
C ILE A 201 14.41 -0.02 9.36
N SER A 202 13.10 -0.16 9.17
CA SER A 202 12.38 -1.42 9.39
C SER A 202 12.94 -2.55 8.51
N THR A 203 13.26 -2.25 7.25
CA THR A 203 13.89 -3.21 6.33
C THR A 203 15.24 -3.70 6.86
N LEU A 204 16.10 -2.78 7.31
CA LEU A 204 17.42 -3.13 7.84
C LEU A 204 17.31 -3.94 9.13
N GLU A 205 16.43 -3.56 10.03
CA GLU A 205 16.15 -4.31 11.28
C GLU A 205 15.71 -5.74 10.98
N ILE A 206 14.82 -5.93 10.01
CA ILE A 206 14.35 -7.26 9.61
C ILE A 206 15.48 -8.08 8.97
N ILE A 207 16.28 -7.50 8.08
CA ILE A 207 17.43 -8.20 7.48
C ILE A 207 18.41 -8.65 8.56
N ILE A 208 18.74 -7.76 9.50
CA ILE A 208 19.64 -8.05 10.62
C ILE A 208 19.04 -9.13 11.51
N GLY A 209 17.78 -8.98 11.91
CA GLY A 209 17.08 -9.94 12.76
C GLY A 209 16.95 -11.32 12.13
N PHE A 210 16.58 -11.40 10.84
CA PHE A 210 16.55 -12.65 10.09
C PHE A 210 17.94 -13.29 9.96
N SER A 211 19.00 -12.48 9.82
CA SER A 211 20.38 -12.97 9.78
C SER A 211 20.82 -13.55 11.12
N ILE A 212 20.50 -12.87 12.23
CA ILE A 212 20.79 -13.33 13.60
C ILE A 212 20.03 -14.64 13.89
N LEU A 213 18.76 -14.72 13.49
CA LEU A 213 17.92 -15.91 13.64
C LEU A 213 18.24 -17.02 12.62
N ARG A 214 19.24 -16.80 11.74
CA ARG A 214 19.68 -17.74 10.70
C ARG A 214 18.55 -18.22 9.78
N ILE A 215 17.61 -17.32 9.47
CA ILE A 215 16.58 -17.54 8.45
C ILE A 215 17.24 -17.68 7.08
N SER A 216 16.74 -18.59 6.25
CA SER A 216 17.20 -18.72 4.86
C SER A 216 16.82 -17.48 4.05
N ASN A 217 17.77 -16.94 3.27
CA ASN A 217 17.58 -15.76 2.43
C ASN A 217 17.10 -14.50 3.19
N PRO A 218 17.81 -14.06 4.25
CA PRO A 218 17.38 -12.95 5.10
C PRO A 218 17.26 -11.63 4.32
N PHE A 219 18.13 -11.43 3.32
CA PHE A 219 18.12 -10.24 2.46
C PHE A 219 16.86 -10.17 1.58
N ILE A 220 16.50 -11.26 0.92
CA ILE A 220 15.33 -11.31 0.03
C ILE A 220 14.05 -11.09 0.85
N LEU A 221 13.92 -11.82 1.97
CA LEU A 221 12.75 -11.72 2.83
C LEU A 221 12.65 -10.36 3.52
N GLY A 222 13.78 -9.76 3.89
CA GLY A 222 13.80 -8.42 4.46
C GLY A 222 13.42 -7.33 3.45
N ILE A 223 13.93 -7.38 2.22
CA ILE A 223 13.49 -6.47 1.15
C ILE A 223 12.01 -6.64 0.84
N LEU A 224 11.52 -7.88 0.79
CA LEU A 224 10.11 -8.17 0.61
C LEU A 224 9.27 -7.55 1.74
N CYS A 225 9.72 -7.68 2.98
CA CYS A 225 9.09 -7.01 4.12
C CYS A 225 9.08 -5.49 3.92
N GLY A 226 10.21 -4.87 3.58
CA GLY A 226 10.30 -3.43 3.32
C GLY A 226 9.36 -2.94 2.23
N ALA A 227 9.26 -3.69 1.12
CA ALA A 227 8.33 -3.37 0.04
C ALA A 227 6.87 -3.45 0.49
N LEU A 228 6.53 -4.44 1.33
CA LEU A 228 5.20 -4.58 1.90
C LEU A 228 4.91 -3.56 3.01
N ASP A 229 5.94 -3.06 3.70
CA ASP A 229 5.83 -2.14 4.83
C ASP A 229 5.29 -0.75 4.44
N ILE A 230 5.41 -0.42 3.16
CA ILE A 230 4.77 0.75 2.52
C ILE A 230 3.24 0.64 2.59
N LEU A 231 2.68 -0.58 2.67
CA LEU A 231 1.25 -0.81 2.82
C LEU A 231 0.86 -0.79 4.30
N PRO A 232 0.05 0.17 4.77
CA PRO A 232 -0.30 0.24 6.18
C PRO A 232 -1.22 -0.94 6.56
N TYR A 233 -1.17 -1.38 7.82
CA TYR A 233 -1.87 -2.55 8.42
C TYR A 233 -1.48 -3.94 7.91
N VAL A 234 -1.15 -4.06 6.62
CA VAL A 234 -0.77 -5.33 6.00
C VAL A 234 0.72 -5.58 6.18
N GLY A 235 1.55 -4.57 5.87
CA GLY A 235 2.97 -4.50 6.20
C GLY A 235 3.78 -5.80 6.12
N THR A 236 4.67 -5.94 7.08
CA THR A 236 5.60 -7.07 7.20
C THR A 236 4.95 -8.34 7.75
N ILE A 237 3.73 -8.25 8.29
CA ILE A 237 3.05 -9.38 8.95
C ILE A 237 2.75 -10.53 7.99
N ILE A 238 2.53 -10.22 6.70
CA ILE A 238 2.32 -11.21 5.63
C ILE A 238 3.52 -12.16 5.52
N VAL A 239 4.73 -11.68 5.78
CA VAL A 239 5.95 -12.49 5.69
C VAL A 239 6.24 -13.18 7.02
N PHE A 240 6.07 -12.47 8.15
CA PHE A 240 6.34 -13.02 9.47
C PHE A 240 5.40 -14.18 9.84
N ILE A 241 4.08 -14.06 9.59
CA ILE A 241 3.10 -15.08 10.00
C ILE A 241 3.42 -16.48 9.41
N PRO A 242 3.60 -16.65 8.08
CA PRO A 242 3.91 -17.95 7.50
C PRO A 242 5.20 -18.56 8.06
N ILE A 243 6.24 -17.75 8.26
CA ILE A 243 7.53 -18.21 8.77
C ILE A 243 7.40 -18.64 10.25
N ILE A 244 6.66 -17.90 11.07
CA ILE A 244 6.40 -18.25 12.47
C ILE A 244 5.62 -19.55 12.55
N ILE A 245 4.50 -19.66 11.81
CA ILE A 245 3.66 -20.87 11.76
C ILE A 245 4.48 -22.07 11.32
N TYR A 246 5.29 -21.92 10.27
CA TYR A 246 6.17 -22.97 9.79
C TYR A 246 7.09 -23.50 10.89
N ASN A 247 7.75 -22.61 11.64
CA ASN A 247 8.67 -23.00 12.70
C ASN A 247 7.95 -23.65 13.90
N ILE A 248 6.72 -23.23 14.19
CA ILE A 248 5.87 -23.91 15.19
C ILE A 248 5.56 -25.34 14.77
N ILE A 249 5.16 -25.55 13.50
CA ILE A 249 4.86 -26.90 12.96
C ILE A 249 6.11 -27.79 13.01
N MET A 250 7.29 -27.23 12.67
CA MET A 250 8.57 -27.94 12.77
C MET A 250 9.08 -28.11 14.20
N LYS A 251 8.30 -27.71 15.21
CA LYS A 251 8.65 -27.76 16.64
C LYS A 251 9.91 -26.96 17.00
N ASN A 252 10.29 -25.99 16.16
CA ASN A 252 11.38 -25.06 16.41
C ASN A 252 10.86 -23.82 17.16
N PHE A 253 10.40 -24.05 18.40
CA PHE A 253 9.74 -23.02 19.20
C PHE A 253 10.66 -21.85 19.57
N LEU A 254 11.96 -22.10 19.75
CA LEU A 254 12.93 -21.04 20.06
C LEU A 254 13.03 -20.05 18.90
N LEU A 255 13.10 -20.54 17.66
CA LEU A 255 13.17 -19.70 16.48
C LEU A 255 11.84 -18.99 16.21
N ALA A 256 10.70 -19.68 16.39
CA ALA A 256 9.38 -19.07 16.28
C ALA A 256 9.17 -17.92 17.29
N PHE A 257 9.60 -18.13 18.54
CA PHE A 257 9.57 -17.10 19.58
C PHE A 257 10.50 -15.93 19.23
N GLY A 258 11.72 -16.22 18.76
CA GLY A 258 12.66 -15.20 18.30
C GLY A 258 12.09 -14.34 17.16
N LEU A 259 11.37 -14.94 16.21
CA LEU A 259 10.67 -14.22 15.13
C LEU A 259 9.51 -13.36 15.65
N MET A 260 8.75 -13.84 16.63
CA MET A 260 7.70 -13.05 17.29
C MET A 260 8.28 -11.84 18.01
N CYS A 261 9.36 -12.03 18.78
CA CYS A 261 10.06 -10.95 19.45
C CYS A 261 10.63 -9.94 18.45
N LEU A 262 11.23 -10.40 17.36
CA LEU A 262 11.74 -9.53 16.30
C LEU A 262 10.60 -8.71 15.67
N TYR A 263 9.47 -9.35 15.35
CA TYR A 263 8.31 -8.65 14.80
C TYR A 263 7.82 -7.55 15.73
N ILE A 264 7.62 -7.86 17.02
CA ILE A 264 7.19 -6.89 18.03
C ILE A 264 8.21 -5.75 18.15
N LEU A 265 9.50 -6.07 18.17
CA LEU A 265 10.57 -5.07 18.25
C LEU A 265 10.52 -4.10 17.08
N VAL A 266 10.40 -4.60 15.85
CA VAL A 266 10.30 -3.75 14.64
C VAL A 266 9.06 -2.86 14.70
N GLN A 267 7.91 -3.41 15.12
CA GLN A 267 6.68 -2.61 15.24
C GLN A 267 6.81 -1.52 16.31
N VAL A 268 7.38 -1.85 17.48
CA VAL A 268 7.58 -0.88 18.57
C VAL A 268 8.54 0.23 18.14
N ILE A 269 9.66 -0.11 17.51
CA ILE A 269 10.61 0.89 17.03
C ILE A 269 9.95 1.78 15.96
N ARG A 270 9.22 1.19 15.02
CA ARG A 270 8.49 1.94 13.99
C ARG A 270 7.52 2.93 14.62
N GLU A 271 6.64 2.48 15.51
CA GLU A 271 5.63 3.34 16.17
C GLU A 271 6.29 4.46 16.99
N ILE A 272 7.41 4.19 17.68
CA ILE A 272 8.16 5.21 18.41
C ILE A 272 8.78 6.24 17.45
N LEU A 273 9.40 5.76 16.36
CA LEU A 273 10.01 6.64 15.37
C LEU A 273 8.94 7.48 14.67
N GLU A 274 7.83 6.87 14.27
CA GLU A 274 6.69 7.54 13.66
C GLU A 274 6.13 8.60 14.61
N ALA A 275 5.87 8.26 15.88
CA ALA A 275 5.47 9.22 16.89
C ALA A 275 6.49 10.34 17.06
N LYS A 276 7.80 10.05 17.07
CA LYS A 276 8.86 11.06 17.21
C LYS A 276 8.95 11.98 15.99
N PHE A 277 8.77 11.46 14.78
CA PHE A 277 8.82 12.24 13.54
C PHE A 277 7.52 12.99 13.25
N LEU A 278 6.36 12.51 13.74
CA LEU A 278 5.03 13.12 13.56
C LEU A 278 4.59 14.01 14.72
N SER A 279 5.16 13.86 15.94
CA SER A 279 4.79 14.66 17.13
C SER A 279 4.92 16.16 16.91
N ASP A 280 5.80 16.60 16.01
CA ASP A 280 5.99 18.03 15.73
C ASP A 280 4.94 18.60 14.76
N LYS A 281 4.07 17.80 14.11
CA LYS A 281 3.34 18.26 12.91
C LYS A 281 1.86 17.90 12.77
N LEU A 282 1.29 16.98 13.56
CA LEU A 282 -0.10 16.55 13.34
C LEU A 282 -0.92 16.45 14.65
N ASP A 283 -1.60 17.54 15.01
CA ASP A 283 -2.61 17.60 16.09
C ASP A 283 -3.90 16.80 15.76
N ILE A 284 -3.82 15.58 15.23
CA ILE A 284 -5.01 14.84 14.77
C ILE A 284 -5.33 13.71 15.73
N HIS A 285 -6.58 13.64 16.19
CA HIS A 285 -7.05 12.57 17.07
C HIS A 285 -6.95 11.20 16.36
N PRO A 286 -6.31 10.16 16.95
CA PRO A 286 -6.10 8.85 16.31
C PRO A 286 -7.39 8.19 15.78
N LEU A 287 -8.52 8.43 16.45
CA LEU A 287 -9.84 7.96 16.02
C LEU A 287 -10.24 8.49 14.63
N LEU A 288 -9.90 9.74 14.29
CA LEU A 288 -10.17 10.32 12.98
C LEU A 288 -9.33 9.63 11.89
N VAL A 289 -8.08 9.30 12.21
CA VAL A 289 -7.18 8.57 11.30
C VAL A 289 -7.74 7.16 11.02
N LEU A 290 -8.14 6.42 12.06
CA LEU A 290 -8.77 5.10 11.93
C LEU A 290 -10.08 5.15 11.11
N ILE A 291 -10.96 6.10 11.40
CA ILE A 291 -12.22 6.27 10.65
C ILE A 291 -11.92 6.61 9.19
N SER A 292 -10.91 7.46 8.94
CA SER A 292 -10.51 7.83 7.59
C SER A 292 -9.94 6.69 6.78
N ILE A 293 -9.20 5.78 7.43
CA ILE A 293 -8.69 4.55 6.83
C ILE A 293 -9.85 3.61 6.52
N TYR A 294 -10.78 3.42 7.45
CA TYR A 294 -11.94 2.55 7.22
C TYR A 294 -12.79 3.05 6.05
N ILE A 295 -13.15 4.34 6.06
CA ILE A 295 -13.88 4.98 4.96
C ILE A 295 -13.05 4.92 3.67
N GLY A 296 -11.74 5.18 3.77
CA GLY A 296 -10.81 5.05 2.66
C GLY A 296 -10.87 3.65 2.06
N VAL A 297 -10.78 2.60 2.87
CA VAL A 297 -10.78 1.21 2.43
C VAL A 297 -12.09 0.82 1.75
N GLU A 298 -13.22 1.23 2.30
CA GLU A 298 -14.55 0.98 1.70
C GLU A 298 -14.73 1.67 0.34
N VAL A 299 -14.09 2.84 0.16
CA VAL A 299 -14.18 3.63 -1.06
C VAL A 299 -13.14 3.21 -2.11
N PHE A 300 -11.90 2.97 -1.69
CA PHE A 300 -10.73 2.80 -2.56
C PHE A 300 -10.09 1.40 -2.50
N GLY A 301 -10.65 0.46 -1.72
CA GLY A 301 -10.06 -0.85 -1.47
C GLY A 301 -8.78 -0.76 -0.62
N ILE A 302 -7.85 -1.71 -0.77
CA ILE A 302 -6.55 -1.71 -0.04
C ILE A 302 -5.80 -0.37 -0.16
N LEU A 303 -5.99 0.35 -1.28
CA LEU A 303 -5.35 1.65 -1.53
C LEU A 303 -5.94 2.77 -0.65
N GLY A 304 -7.14 2.59 -0.12
CA GLY A 304 -7.81 3.48 0.81
C GLY A 304 -7.12 3.64 2.15
N ILE A 305 -6.26 2.70 2.50
CA ILE A 305 -5.43 2.77 3.69
C ILE A 305 -4.44 3.95 3.61
N LEU A 306 -3.90 4.22 2.41
CA LEU A 306 -2.98 5.33 2.18
C LEU A 306 -3.71 6.66 1.99
N VAL A 307 -4.83 6.63 1.26
CA VAL A 307 -5.59 7.85 0.89
C VAL A 307 -6.42 8.39 2.05
N GLY A 308 -6.93 7.52 2.92
CA GLY A 308 -7.78 7.87 4.07
C GLY A 308 -7.15 8.91 5.00
N PRO A 309 -5.98 8.64 5.59
CA PRO A 309 -5.30 9.59 6.48
C PRO A 309 -4.98 10.91 5.78
N MET A 310 -4.50 10.86 4.53
CA MET A 310 -4.21 12.06 3.74
C MET A 310 -5.45 12.94 3.55
N TYR A 311 -6.61 12.33 3.28
CA TYR A 311 -7.86 13.06 3.13
C TYR A 311 -8.32 13.70 4.44
N SER A 312 -8.15 13.00 5.58
CA SER A 312 -8.51 13.57 6.89
C SER A 312 -7.59 14.70 7.34
N ILE A 313 -6.31 14.61 7.03
CA ILE A 313 -5.35 15.71 7.27
C ILE A 313 -5.78 16.94 6.44
N LEU A 314 -6.04 16.76 5.14
CA LEU A 314 -6.50 17.82 4.25
C LEU A 314 -7.84 18.43 4.68
N ALA A 315 -8.81 17.58 5.04
CA ALA A 315 -10.13 18.01 5.47
C ALA A 315 -10.09 18.79 6.79
N LYS A 316 -9.31 18.30 7.78
CA LYS A 316 -9.10 19.02 9.04
C LYS A 316 -8.51 20.40 8.77
N GLU A 317 -7.49 20.50 7.92
CA GLU A 317 -6.82 21.76 7.67
C GLU A 317 -7.72 22.76 6.91
N ILE A 318 -8.59 22.29 6.01
CA ILE A 318 -9.59 23.14 5.34
C ILE A 318 -10.65 23.66 6.35
N ILE A 319 -11.07 22.81 7.29
CA ILE A 319 -12.10 23.15 8.29
C ILE A 319 -11.51 24.09 9.36
N TYR A 320 -10.32 23.80 9.88
CA TYR A 320 -9.68 24.59 10.93
C TYR A 320 -8.91 25.82 10.43
N SER A 321 -8.56 25.93 9.13
CA SER A 321 -8.06 27.21 8.57
C SER A 321 -9.18 28.27 8.40
N SER A 322 -10.41 27.95 8.81
CA SER A 322 -11.57 28.85 8.70
C SER A 322 -12.05 29.42 10.05
N SER A 323 -11.30 29.17 11.13
CA SER A 323 -11.49 29.75 12.46
C SER A 323 -10.34 30.67 12.83
#